data_AF-A0A4Q9LHS0-F1
#
_entry.id   AF-A0A4Q9LHS0-F1
#
_cell.length_a   1.000
_cell.length_b   1.000
_cell.length_c   1.000
_cell.angle_alpha   90.00
_cell.angle_beta   90.00
_cell.angle_gamma   90.00
#
_symmetry.space_group_name_H-M   'P 1'
#
loop_
_entity.id
_entity.type
_entity.pdbx_description
1 polymer ?
#
loop_
_entity_poly.entity_id
_entity_poly.type
_entity_poly.pdbx_seq_one_letter_code
_entity_poly.pdbx_strand_id
1 'polypeptide(L)'
;DKIISCLIGLLKKNSEHTHNLVSSFIDWNTNYISTRHPDFIKWNEVLTKEIERTEMFSFKDDNQVFKSKDKRITFDSPPNILKINSAISEQEMMEINIIKSLVVSYFEIIKKIVVDQIPKAIMCELVYKSEEKMQEILFSEIYECKGIEDLVTESDETSEKRKRLEKNIKALKQAYDLMCSI
;
A
#
# COMPACT_ATOMS: atom_id res chain seq x y z
N ASP A 1 33.53 -6.00 2.41
CA ASP A 1 32.82 -4.72 2.69
C ASP A 1 32.33 -3.98 1.45
N LYS A 2 33.12 -3.83 0.38
CA LYS A 2 32.73 -3.07 -0.82
C LYS A 2 31.45 -3.58 -1.52
N ILE A 3 31.28 -4.90 -1.61
CA ILE A 3 30.04 -5.55 -2.10
C ILE A 3 28.82 -5.10 -1.28
N ILE A 4 28.93 -5.14 0.05
CA ILE A 4 27.84 -4.78 0.96
C ILE A 4 27.52 -3.29 0.83
N SER A 5 28.54 -2.42 0.76
CA SER A 5 28.34 -0.98 0.57
C SER A 5 27.64 -0.67 -0.75
N CYS A 6 28.03 -1.36 -1.83
CA CYS A 6 27.41 -1.23 -3.15
C CYS A 6 25.94 -1.66 -3.11
N LEU A 7 25.65 -2.81 -2.50
CA LEU A 7 24.30 -3.34 -2.36
C LEU A 7 23.41 -2.44 -1.49
N ILE A 8 23.95 -1.88 -0.40
CA ILE A 8 23.25 -0.87 0.41
C ILE A 8 22.96 0.39 -0.41
N GLY A 9 23.91 0.83 -1.24
CA GLY A 9 23.73 1.98 -2.13
C GLY A 9 22.60 1.76 -3.14
N LEU A 10 22.57 0.58 -3.77
CA LEU A 10 21.52 0.17 -4.69
C LEU A 10 20.14 0.16 -4.01
N LEU A 11 20.04 -0.50 -2.85
CA LEU A 11 18.77 -0.59 -2.12
C LEU A 11 18.29 0.78 -1.65
N LYS A 12 19.19 1.67 -1.22
CA LYS A 12 18.82 3.05 -0.86
C LYS A 12 18.23 3.81 -2.04
N LYS A 13 18.88 3.73 -3.21
CA LYS A 13 18.39 4.39 -4.44
C LYS A 13 17.01 3.86 -4.85
N ASN A 14 16.83 2.55 -4.87
CA ASN A 14 15.55 1.95 -5.24
C ASN A 14 14.47 2.18 -4.17
N SER A 15 14.84 2.33 -2.90
CA SER A 15 13.92 2.70 -1.82
C SER A 15 13.40 4.14 -1.99
N GLU A 16 14.24 5.08 -2.41
CA GLU A 16 13.83 6.46 -2.68
C GLU A 16 12.85 6.52 -3.86
N HIS A 17 13.13 5.80 -4.95
CA HIS A 17 12.22 5.67 -6.09
C HIS A 17 10.87 5.06 -5.67
N THR A 18 10.89 4.00 -4.87
CA THR A 18 9.68 3.37 -4.35
C THR A 18 8.86 4.33 -3.51
N HIS A 19 9.52 5.11 -2.64
CA HIS A 19 8.86 6.12 -1.81
C HIS A 19 8.17 7.20 -2.64
N ASN A 20 8.88 7.74 -3.64
CA ASN A 20 8.33 8.76 -4.54
C ASN A 20 7.11 8.23 -5.34
N LEU A 21 7.17 6.98 -5.79
CA LEU A 21 6.08 6.32 -6.50
C LEU A 21 4.85 6.13 -5.60
N VAL A 22 5.04 5.67 -4.37
CA VAL A 22 3.94 5.53 -3.39
C VAL A 22 3.37 6.89 -3.00
N SER A 23 4.21 7.92 -2.82
CA SER A 23 3.74 9.29 -2.55
C SER A 23 2.88 9.81 -3.70
N SER A 24 3.38 9.68 -4.93
CA SER A 24 2.63 10.11 -6.13
C SER A 24 1.30 9.37 -6.27
N PHE A 25 1.28 8.08 -5.92
CA PHE A 25 0.06 7.28 -5.93
C PHE A 25 -0.98 7.81 -4.93
N ILE A 26 -0.57 8.21 -3.73
CA ILE A 26 -1.47 8.81 -2.73
C ILE A 26 -1.95 10.19 -3.21
N ASP A 27 -1.06 11.00 -3.79
CA ASP A 27 -1.38 12.33 -4.31
C ASP A 27 -2.44 12.25 -5.43
N TRP A 28 -2.33 11.26 -6.33
CA TRP A 28 -3.34 11.04 -7.39
C TRP A 28 -4.72 10.72 -6.83
N ASN A 29 -4.79 9.87 -5.81
CA ASN A 29 -6.06 9.52 -5.16
C ASN A 29 -6.64 10.69 -4.34
N THR A 30 -5.80 11.61 -3.88
CA THR A 30 -6.24 12.82 -3.16
C THR A 30 -6.77 13.89 -4.12
N ASN A 31 -6.18 14.00 -5.31
CA ASN A 31 -6.52 15.04 -6.28
C ASN A 31 -7.77 14.73 -7.13
N TYR A 32 -8.15 13.46 -7.29
CA TYR A 32 -9.28 13.09 -8.14
C TYR A 32 -10.18 12.01 -7.50
N ILE A 33 -11.47 12.34 -7.37
CA ILE A 33 -12.51 11.45 -6.86
C ILE A 33 -13.42 11.01 -8.00
N SER A 34 -13.45 9.71 -8.27
CA SER A 34 -14.35 9.12 -9.27
C SER A 34 -15.66 8.67 -8.63
N THR A 35 -16.78 9.30 -9.01
CA THR A 35 -18.14 8.89 -8.63
C THR A 35 -18.76 7.86 -9.57
N ARG A 36 -18.01 7.41 -10.59
CA ARG A 36 -18.45 6.42 -11.59
C ARG A 36 -17.94 5.00 -11.30
N HIS A 37 -17.47 4.73 -10.09
CA HIS A 37 -16.91 3.44 -9.72
C HIS A 37 -18.02 2.39 -9.53
N PRO A 38 -17.87 1.14 -10.00
CA PRO A 38 -18.91 0.11 -9.90
C PRO A 38 -19.34 -0.20 -8.46
N ASP A 39 -18.41 -0.16 -7.51
CA ASP A 39 -18.70 -0.37 -6.09
C ASP A 39 -19.12 0.92 -5.35
N PHE A 40 -19.22 2.06 -6.04
CA PHE A 40 -19.65 3.32 -5.42
C PHE A 40 -21.17 3.34 -5.30
N ILE A 41 -21.66 3.59 -4.09
CA ILE A 41 -23.10 3.56 -3.82
C ILE A 41 -23.77 4.70 -4.60
N LYS A 42 -24.83 4.37 -5.33
CA LYS A 42 -25.59 5.36 -6.11
C LYS A 42 -26.49 6.17 -5.19
N TRP A 43 -26.58 7.48 -5.46
CA TRP A 43 -27.45 8.41 -4.73
C TRP A 43 -28.87 7.86 -4.54
N ASN A 44 -29.47 7.31 -5.60
CA ASN A 44 -30.82 6.76 -5.58
C ASN A 44 -30.97 5.59 -4.60
N GLU A 45 -29.94 4.74 -4.45
CA GLU A 45 -29.97 3.60 -3.54
C GLU A 45 -29.82 4.03 -2.07
N VAL A 46 -29.04 5.09 -1.79
CA VAL A 46 -28.93 5.66 -0.44
C VAL A 46 -30.22 6.38 -0.06
N LEU A 47 -30.80 7.14 -0.98
CA LEU A 47 -32.02 7.89 -0.75
C LEU A 47 -33.18 6.95 -0.39
N THR A 48 -33.39 5.87 -1.14
CA THR A 48 -34.42 4.87 -0.81
C THR A 48 -34.20 4.25 0.56
N LYS A 49 -32.95 3.89 0.90
CA LYS A 49 -32.62 3.31 2.23
C LYS A 49 -32.86 4.29 3.38
N GLU A 50 -32.59 5.58 3.19
CA GLU A 50 -32.79 6.59 4.23
C GLU A 50 -34.27 6.97 4.37
N ILE A 51 -35.04 6.95 3.27
CA ILE A 51 -36.50 7.08 3.30
C ILE A 51 -37.13 5.89 4.04
N GLU A 52 -36.74 4.66 3.72
CA GLU A 52 -37.20 3.44 4.44
C GLU A 52 -36.85 3.49 5.93
N ARG A 53 -35.67 4.00 6.28
CA ARG A 53 -35.25 4.19 7.68
C ARG A 53 -36.08 5.25 8.41
N THR A 54 -36.49 6.31 7.71
CA THR A 54 -37.33 7.39 8.26
C THR A 54 -38.78 6.92 8.43
N GLU A 55 -39.32 6.17 7.46
CA GLU A 55 -40.64 5.54 7.56
C GLU A 55 -40.70 4.52 8.71
N MET A 56 -39.67 3.69 8.87
CA MET A 56 -39.54 2.75 10.00
C MET A 56 -39.51 3.43 11.38
N PHE A 57 -39.02 4.67 11.48
CA PHE A 57 -39.05 5.45 12.72
C PHE A 57 -40.43 6.05 13.00
N SER A 58 -41.20 6.36 11.96
CA SER A 58 -42.59 6.84 12.08
C SER A 58 -43.57 5.72 12.49
N PHE A 59 -43.31 4.46 12.11
CA PHE A 59 -44.16 3.31 12.48
C PHE A 59 -44.07 2.85 13.96
N LYS A 60 -43.30 3.53 14.81
CA LYS A 60 -43.20 3.18 16.25
C LYS A 60 -44.04 4.07 17.17
N ASP A 61 -44.66 5.13 16.66
CA ASP A 61 -45.61 5.93 17.43
C ASP A 61 -46.95 5.98 16.70
N ASP A 62 -48.01 5.70 17.45
CA ASP A 62 -49.43 5.68 17.08
C ASP A 62 -49.98 4.47 16.28
N ASN A 63 -50.54 3.54 17.07
CA ASN A 63 -51.75 2.81 16.73
C ASN A 63 -52.91 3.79 16.42
N GLN A 64 -52.97 4.33 15.20
CA GLN A 64 -54.24 4.79 14.63
C GLN A 64 -54.38 4.39 13.15
N VAL A 65 -55.27 3.44 12.95
CA VAL A 65 -55.89 3.06 11.67
C VAL A 65 -56.33 4.30 10.90
N PHE A 66 -55.74 4.56 9.73
CA PHE A 66 -56.34 5.46 8.76
C PHE A 66 -56.56 4.79 7.41
N LYS A 67 -57.86 4.63 7.12
CA LYS A 67 -58.45 4.16 5.87
C LYS A 67 -58.05 5.06 4.70
N SER A 68 -57.78 4.40 3.57
CA SER A 68 -57.71 4.99 2.23
C SER A 68 -58.88 5.94 1.97
N LYS A 69 -58.59 7.18 1.57
CA LYS A 69 -59.55 8.04 0.86
C LYS A 69 -58.82 9.04 -0.03
N ASP A 70 -59.09 8.91 -1.33
CA ASP A 70 -58.91 9.93 -2.35
C ASP A 70 -59.21 11.34 -1.81
N LYS A 71 -58.20 12.20 -1.78
CA LYS A 71 -58.38 13.64 -1.70
C LYS A 71 -57.52 14.32 -2.76
N ARG A 72 -58.20 14.91 -3.72
CA ARG A 72 -57.68 15.83 -4.73
C ARG A 72 -56.84 16.90 -4.06
N ILE A 73 -55.63 17.14 -4.59
CA ILE A 73 -54.70 18.17 -4.11
C ILE A 73 -55.20 19.52 -4.63
N THR A 74 -55.94 20.26 -3.79
CA THR A 74 -56.12 21.71 -3.97
C THR A 74 -55.02 22.41 -3.21
N PHE A 75 -54.15 23.14 -3.92
CA PHE A 75 -53.10 23.96 -3.32
C PHE A 75 -53.74 25.17 -2.62
N ASP A 76 -53.60 25.23 -1.29
CA ASP A 76 -53.88 26.45 -0.53
C ASP A 76 -52.72 27.46 -0.69
N SER A 77 -53.06 28.76 -0.64
CA SER A 77 -52.15 29.87 -0.92
C SER A 77 -50.90 29.85 -0.03
N PRO A 78 -49.70 30.14 -0.59
CA PRO A 78 -48.46 30.05 0.16
C PRO A 78 -48.42 31.05 1.32
N PRO A 79 -47.98 30.63 2.52
CA PRO A 79 -47.95 31.47 3.71
C PRO A 79 -46.96 32.63 3.56
N ASN A 80 -47.42 33.82 3.93
CA ASN A 80 -46.78 35.11 3.65
C ASN A 80 -45.66 35.49 4.64
N ILE A 81 -45.08 34.54 5.36
CA ILE A 81 -43.94 34.76 6.27
C ILE A 81 -42.98 33.57 6.15
N LEU A 82 -41.86 33.79 5.46
CA LEU A 82 -40.68 32.93 5.51
C LEU A 82 -40.08 33.02 6.91
N LYS A 83 -40.50 32.12 7.81
CA LYS A 83 -39.76 31.87 9.04
C LYS A 83 -38.45 31.17 8.63
N ILE A 84 -37.35 31.91 8.66
CA ILE A 84 -36.01 31.33 8.62
C ILE A 84 -35.85 30.60 9.97
N ASN A 85 -36.37 29.37 10.03
CA ASN A 85 -36.14 28.50 11.16
C ASN A 85 -34.66 28.11 11.09
N SER A 86 -33.90 28.50 12.10
CA SER A 86 -32.54 28.00 12.40
C SER A 86 -32.55 26.52 12.83
N ALA A 87 -33.53 25.74 12.39
CA ALA A 87 -33.64 24.32 12.54
C ALA A 87 -33.47 23.74 11.13
N ILE A 88 -32.37 23.01 10.93
CA ILE A 88 -32.06 22.26 9.71
C ILE A 88 -33.33 21.51 9.28
N SER A 89 -33.78 21.73 8.05
CA SER A 89 -34.96 21.06 7.51
C SER A 89 -34.73 19.54 7.54
N GLU A 90 -35.77 18.74 7.77
CA GLU A 90 -35.69 17.27 7.74
C GLU A 90 -35.08 16.77 6.42
N GLN A 91 -35.36 17.50 5.33
CA GLN A 91 -34.75 17.27 4.01
C GLN A 91 -33.24 17.53 3.99
N GLU A 92 -32.77 18.64 4.60
CA GLU A 92 -31.35 18.97 4.68
C GLU A 92 -30.59 17.97 5.57
N MET A 93 -31.22 17.50 6.66
CA MET A 93 -30.65 16.46 7.52
C MET A 93 -30.47 15.13 6.75
N MET A 94 -31.46 14.77 5.94
CA MET A 94 -31.39 13.59 5.07
C MET A 94 -30.26 13.74 4.03
N GLU A 95 -30.15 14.88 3.35
CA GLU A 95 -29.08 15.16 2.39
C GLU A 95 -27.69 15.07 3.04
N ILE A 96 -27.52 15.63 4.24
CA ILE A 96 -26.27 15.54 5.01
C ILE A 96 -25.91 14.08 5.32
N ASN A 97 -26.89 13.24 5.68
CA ASN A 97 -26.65 11.82 5.96
C ASN A 97 -26.27 11.03 4.70
N ILE A 98 -26.83 11.40 3.55
CA ILE A 98 -26.45 10.81 2.26
C ILE A 98 -25.00 11.16 1.92
N ILE A 99 -24.62 12.44 2.03
CA ILE A 99 -23.24 12.90 1.77
C ILE A 99 -22.24 12.16 2.67
N LYS A 100 -22.55 12.02 3.98
CA LYS A 100 -21.71 11.24 4.91
C LYS A 100 -21.53 9.79 4.45
N SER A 101 -22.62 9.15 4.00
CA SER A 101 -22.59 7.77 3.53
C SER A 101 -21.77 7.62 2.24
N LEU A 102 -21.83 8.59 1.33
CA LEU A 102 -21.03 8.61 0.10
C LEU A 102 -19.54 8.76 0.38
N VAL A 103 -19.16 9.63 1.32
CA VAL A 103 -17.76 9.80 1.75
C VAL A 103 -17.20 8.49 2.30
N VAL A 104 -17.96 7.81 3.17
CA VAL A 104 -17.55 6.51 3.73
C VAL A 104 -17.44 5.44 2.64
N SER A 105 -18.39 5.39 1.71
CA SER A 105 -18.35 4.45 0.58
C SER A 105 -17.11 4.64 -0.29
N TYR A 106 -16.77 5.89 -0.63
CA TYR A 106 -15.57 6.18 -1.42
C TYR A 106 -14.29 5.81 -0.65
N PHE A 107 -14.23 6.13 0.65
CA PHE A 107 -13.09 5.79 1.50
C PHE A 107 -12.83 4.28 1.56
N GLU A 108 -13.88 3.46 1.68
CA GLU A 108 -13.73 1.99 1.68
C GLU A 108 -13.22 1.45 0.35
N ILE A 109 -13.58 2.06 -0.79
CA ILE A 109 -13.02 1.69 -2.11
C ILE A 109 -11.52 2.01 -2.14
N ILE A 110 -11.13 3.24 -1.78
CA ILE A 110 -9.74 3.67 -1.80
C ILE A 110 -8.89 2.82 -0.85
N LYS A 111 -9.41 2.51 0.34
CA LYS A 111 -8.74 1.62 1.30
C LYS A 111 -8.41 0.26 0.69
N LYS A 112 -9.34 -0.38 -0.03
CA LYS A 112 -9.09 -1.66 -0.71
C LYS A 112 -8.02 -1.53 -1.80
N ILE A 113 -8.07 -0.45 -2.58
CA ILE A 113 -7.09 -0.19 -3.64
C ILE A 113 -5.69 -0.01 -3.01
N VAL A 114 -5.56 0.82 -1.97
CA VAL A 114 -4.29 1.11 -1.30
C VAL A 114 -3.66 -0.17 -0.72
N VAL A 115 -4.47 -1.03 -0.10
CA VAL A 115 -4.02 -2.30 0.49
C VAL A 115 -3.40 -3.24 -0.55
N ASP A 116 -3.89 -3.23 -1.78
CA ASP A 116 -3.38 -4.08 -2.87
C ASP A 116 -2.25 -3.41 -3.67
N GLN A 117 -2.37 -2.12 -3.96
CA GLN A 117 -1.46 -1.40 -4.84
C GLN A 117 -0.11 -1.07 -4.18
N ILE A 118 -0.07 -0.75 -2.88
CA ILE A 118 1.21 -0.45 -2.19
C ILE A 118 2.15 -1.65 -2.15
N PRO A 119 1.73 -2.86 -1.72
CA PRO A 119 2.62 -4.03 -1.72
C PRO A 119 3.11 -4.38 -3.13
N LYS A 120 2.26 -4.23 -4.15
CA LYS A 120 2.64 -4.44 -5.55
C LYS A 120 3.69 -3.44 -6.02
N ALA A 121 3.54 -2.17 -5.66
CA ALA A 121 4.52 -1.12 -5.93
C ALA A 121 5.87 -1.41 -5.29
N ILE A 122 5.89 -1.80 -4.01
CA ILE A 122 7.13 -2.17 -3.30
C ILE A 122 7.78 -3.39 -3.95
N MET A 123 7.00 -4.43 -4.25
CA MET A 123 7.55 -5.66 -4.84
C MET A 123 8.17 -5.40 -6.22
N CYS A 124 7.48 -4.65 -7.09
CA CYS A 124 7.95 -4.32 -8.42
C CYS A 124 9.15 -3.37 -8.39
N GLU A 125 9.03 -2.25 -7.68
CA GLU A 125 9.99 -1.16 -7.75
C GLU A 125 11.22 -1.36 -6.87
N LEU A 126 11.04 -1.96 -5.69
CA LEU A 126 12.14 -2.21 -4.77
C LEU A 126 12.75 -3.59 -5.00
N VAL A 127 11.96 -4.67 -5.00
CA VAL A 127 12.53 -6.04 -4.98
C VAL A 127 12.96 -6.48 -6.37
N TYR A 128 12.02 -6.57 -7.32
CA TYR A 128 12.32 -7.08 -8.66
C TYR A 128 13.35 -6.21 -9.40
N LYS A 129 13.20 -4.88 -9.38
CA LYS A 129 14.18 -3.98 -9.98
C LYS A 129 15.55 -3.99 -9.29
N SER A 130 15.62 -4.24 -7.98
CA SER A 130 16.91 -4.40 -7.32
C SER A 130 17.58 -5.70 -7.72
N GLU A 131 16.83 -6.79 -7.82
CA GLU A 131 17.35 -8.08 -8.27
C GLU A 131 17.95 -8.00 -9.67
N GLU A 132 17.23 -7.37 -10.61
CA GLU A 132 17.67 -7.21 -12.00
C GLU A 132 18.93 -6.35 -12.10
N LYS A 133 18.95 -5.19 -11.43
CA LYS A 133 20.07 -4.23 -11.49
C LYS A 133 21.27 -4.63 -10.64
N MET A 134 21.09 -5.55 -9.69
CA MET A 134 22.15 -5.96 -8.78
C MET A 134 23.34 -6.55 -9.54
N GLN A 135 23.09 -7.38 -10.55
CA GLN A 135 24.15 -8.02 -11.33
C GLN A 135 24.96 -6.99 -12.13
N GLU A 136 24.28 -6.06 -12.81
CA GLU A 136 24.90 -5.00 -13.60
C GLU A 136 25.78 -4.09 -12.72
N ILE A 137 25.26 -3.66 -11.57
CA ILE A 137 25.94 -2.73 -10.67
C ILE A 137 27.09 -3.41 -9.92
N LEU A 138 26.93 -4.67 -9.51
CA LEU A 138 28.04 -5.43 -8.94
C LEU A 138 29.15 -5.62 -9.97
N PHE A 139 28.79 -5.88 -11.23
CA PHE A 139 29.77 -6.05 -12.29
C PHE A 139 30.57 -4.77 -12.52
N SER A 140 29.92 -3.62 -12.73
CA SER A 140 30.63 -2.36 -12.94
C SER A 140 31.46 -1.95 -11.71
N GLU A 141 30.88 -2.01 -10.51
CA GLU A 141 31.52 -1.47 -9.31
C GLU A 141 32.66 -2.35 -8.76
N ILE A 142 32.63 -3.65 -9.04
CA ILE A 142 33.65 -4.60 -8.58
C ILE A 142 34.70 -4.85 -9.65
N TYR A 143 34.31 -5.07 -10.91
CA TYR A 143 35.26 -5.45 -11.96
C TYR A 143 35.96 -4.25 -12.62
N GLU A 144 35.34 -3.07 -12.68
CA GLU A 144 35.95 -1.89 -13.32
C GLU A 144 36.70 -0.99 -12.31
N CYS A 145 36.51 -1.23 -11.01
CA CYS A 145 37.19 -0.47 -9.97
C CYS A 145 38.67 -0.85 -9.84
N LYS A 146 39.54 0.16 -9.76
CA LYS A 146 40.94 -0.01 -9.32
C LYS A 146 40.96 -0.53 -7.88
N GLY A 147 41.72 -1.59 -7.61
CA GLY A 147 41.83 -2.21 -6.27
C GLY A 147 41.13 -3.57 -6.10
N ILE A 148 40.87 -4.30 -7.19
CA ILE A 148 40.44 -5.71 -7.12
C ILE A 148 41.48 -6.58 -6.41
N GLU A 149 42.77 -6.31 -6.63
CA GLU A 149 43.86 -7.08 -6.01
C GLU A 149 43.75 -7.07 -4.48
N ASP A 150 43.48 -5.91 -3.89
CA ASP A 150 43.26 -5.75 -2.44
C ASP A 150 41.95 -6.40 -1.96
N LEU A 151 40.95 -6.54 -2.84
CA LEU A 151 39.69 -7.23 -2.50
C LEU A 151 39.83 -8.77 -2.58
N VAL A 152 40.75 -9.25 -3.42
CA VAL A 152 41.03 -10.68 -3.64
C VAL A 152 42.14 -11.19 -2.70
N THR A 153 42.76 -10.31 -1.91
CA THR A 153 43.65 -10.77 -0.84
C THR A 153 42.87 -11.56 0.20
N GLU A 154 43.37 -12.75 0.51
CA GLU A 154 42.88 -13.56 1.62
C GLU A 154 43.26 -12.96 2.97
N SER A 155 42.57 -13.38 4.05
CA SER A 155 42.96 -12.95 5.39
C SER A 155 44.27 -13.61 5.84
N ASP A 156 45.11 -12.84 6.55
CA ASP A 156 46.40 -13.30 7.07
C ASP A 156 46.28 -14.57 7.92
N GLU A 157 45.25 -14.65 8.76
CA GLU A 157 44.98 -15.82 9.61
C GLU A 157 44.69 -17.08 8.77
N THR A 158 43.98 -16.93 7.65
CA THR A 158 43.71 -18.04 6.71
C THR A 158 44.97 -18.42 5.94
N SER A 159 45.78 -17.45 5.55
CA SER A 159 47.06 -17.68 4.88
C SER A 159 48.01 -18.47 5.77
N GLU A 160 48.11 -18.09 7.05
CA GLU A 160 48.96 -18.76 8.03
C GLU A 160 48.46 -20.18 8.34
N LYS A 161 47.15 -20.36 8.53
CA LYS A 161 46.53 -21.69 8.68
C LYS A 161 46.85 -22.60 7.51
N ARG A 162 46.75 -22.10 6.26
CA ARG A 162 47.10 -22.89 5.07
C ARG A 162 48.58 -23.30 5.07
N LYS A 163 49.49 -22.36 5.33
CA LYS A 163 50.93 -22.63 5.40
C LYS A 163 51.26 -23.68 6.48
N ARG A 164 50.57 -23.62 7.62
CA ARG A 164 50.71 -24.60 8.70
C ARG A 164 50.22 -25.99 8.29
N LEU A 165 49.03 -26.09 7.70
CA LEU A 165 48.51 -27.36 7.19
C LEU A 165 49.39 -27.94 6.08
N GLU A 166 49.91 -27.11 5.19
CA GLU A 166 50.81 -27.54 4.11
C GLU A 166 52.09 -28.17 4.67
N LYS A 167 52.69 -27.56 5.70
CA LYS A 167 53.85 -28.13 6.41
C LYS A 167 53.50 -29.47 7.05
N ASN A 168 52.35 -29.56 7.73
CA ASN A 168 51.91 -30.81 8.36
C ASN A 168 51.66 -31.92 7.35
N ILE A 169 51.04 -31.60 6.20
CA ILE A 169 50.80 -32.56 5.12
C ILE A 169 52.13 -33.06 4.53
N LYS A 170 53.12 -32.16 4.33
CA LYS A 170 54.46 -32.57 3.86
C LYS A 170 55.14 -33.52 4.83
N ALA A 171 55.09 -33.22 6.13
CA ALA A 171 55.66 -34.09 7.17
C ALA A 171 54.96 -35.46 7.23
N LEU A 172 53.63 -35.49 7.15
CA LEU A 172 52.84 -36.73 7.13
C LEU A 172 53.13 -37.58 5.89
N LYS A 173 53.28 -36.95 4.71
CA LYS A 173 53.67 -37.66 3.48
C LYS A 173 55.05 -38.28 3.58
N GLN A 174 56.02 -37.52 4.10
CA GLN A 174 57.37 -38.05 4.33
C GLN A 174 57.38 -39.24 5.29
N ALA A 175 56.59 -39.17 6.38
CA ALA A 175 56.45 -40.28 7.32
C ALA A 175 55.81 -41.52 6.66
N TYR A 176 54.80 -41.31 5.82
CA TYR A 176 54.16 -42.38 5.04
C TYR A 176 55.12 -43.02 4.04
N ASP A 177 55.87 -42.22 3.28
CA ASP A 177 56.85 -42.71 2.30
C ASP A 177 57.95 -43.55 2.99
N LEU A 178 58.41 -43.11 4.16
CA LEU A 178 59.34 -43.90 4.97
C LEU A 178 58.72 -45.23 5.42
N MET A 179 57.48 -45.23 5.88
CA MET A 179 56.77 -46.44 6.30
C MET A 179 56.56 -47.44 5.16
N CYS A 180 56.29 -46.96 3.93
CA CYS A 180 56.16 -47.80 2.75
C CYS A 180 57.50 -48.27 2.17
N SER A 181 58.61 -47.61 2.52
CA SER A 181 59.97 -48.00 2.09
C SER A 181 60.60 -49.11 2.94
N ILE A 182 60.00 -49.44 4.09
CA ILE A 182 60.38 -50.53 5.01
C ILE A 182 59.58 -51.78 4.65
#